data_AF-A0A3N4L0H7-F1
#
_entry.id   AF-A0A3N4L0H7-F1
#
_cell.length_a   1.000
_cell.length_b   1.000
_cell.length_c   1.000
_cell.angle_alpha   90.00
_cell.angle_beta   90.00
_cell.angle_gamma   90.00
#
_symmetry.space_group_name_H-M   'P 1'
#
loop_
_entity.id
_entity.type
_entity.pdbx_description
1 polymer ?
#
loop_
_entity_poly.entity_id
_entity_poly.type
_entity_poly.pdbx_seq_one_letter_code
_entity_poly.pdbx_strand_id
1 'polypeptide(L)'
;MESIKYPRVTIQFCTQCKWLLRAAYFAQELLSTFSTSLGEVSLLPATGGVFIVEIHHQNPASISEDGSATVKTVLWDRKIDGGFPETKELKKRVRDVIDPSRDLGHVDGKKKPSTEIVLSSVVRETNETQGEQAGQAQQTNPACAPKDGSNVACEDC
;
A
#
# COMPACT_ATOMS: atom_id res chain seq x y z
N MET A 1 -30.22 16.89 4.72
CA MET A 1 -29.13 16.04 4.21
C MET A 1 -27.84 16.62 4.73
N GLU A 2 -27.06 15.84 5.49
CA GLU A 2 -25.82 16.29 6.12
C GLU A 2 -24.78 16.60 5.03
N SER A 3 -24.29 17.84 4.97
CA SER A 3 -23.20 18.20 4.06
C SER A 3 -21.90 17.54 4.54
N ILE A 4 -21.35 16.63 3.74
CA ILE A 4 -20.12 15.89 4.09
C ILE A 4 -18.92 16.83 3.93
N LYS A 5 -18.50 17.49 5.01
CA LYS A 5 -17.32 18.37 5.01
C LYS A 5 -16.00 17.61 4.80
N TYR A 6 -15.92 16.38 5.29
CA TYR A 6 -14.72 15.54 5.20
C TYR A 6 -15.06 14.16 4.63
N PRO A 7 -14.19 13.58 3.78
CA PRO A 7 -14.39 12.24 3.24
C PRO A 7 -14.63 11.18 4.33
N ARG A 8 -15.52 10.25 4.04
CA ARG A 8 -15.91 9.14 4.92
C ARG A 8 -15.51 7.82 4.28
N VAL A 9 -14.72 6.99 4.95
CA VAL A 9 -14.37 5.66 4.45
C VAL A 9 -15.27 4.62 5.11
N THR A 10 -15.81 3.69 4.34
CA THR A 10 -16.54 2.53 4.87
C THR A 10 -15.82 1.25 4.52
N ILE A 11 -15.58 0.40 5.52
CA ILE A 11 -15.03 -0.94 5.35
C ILE A 11 -16.14 -1.94 5.66
N GLN A 12 -16.72 -2.51 4.62
CA GLN A 12 -17.70 -3.58 4.76
C GLN A 12 -16.97 -4.91 4.89
N PHE A 13 -17.28 -5.71 5.91
CA PHE A 13 -16.56 -6.94 6.20
C PHE A 13 -17.47 -8.10 6.63
N CYS A 14 -17.10 -9.32 6.22
CA CYS A 14 -17.76 -10.55 6.64
C CYS A 14 -17.51 -10.86 8.12
N THR A 15 -18.57 -10.84 8.94
CA THR A 15 -18.50 -11.19 10.37
C THR A 15 -18.27 -12.68 10.60
N GLN A 16 -18.91 -13.54 9.81
CA GLN A 16 -18.78 -15.01 9.88
C GLN A 16 -17.36 -15.49 9.53
N CYS A 17 -16.63 -14.69 8.75
CA CYS A 17 -15.28 -14.99 8.30
C CYS A 17 -14.19 -14.55 9.29
N LYS A 18 -14.59 -13.97 10.44
CA LYS A 18 -13.69 -13.41 11.46
C LYS A 18 -12.75 -12.31 10.93
N TRP A 19 -13.21 -11.49 9.98
CA TRP A 19 -12.40 -10.42 9.38
C TRP A 19 -12.45 -9.08 10.13
N LEU A 20 -13.15 -8.99 11.26
CA LEU A 20 -13.23 -7.78 12.08
C LEU A 20 -11.84 -7.23 12.41
N LEU A 21 -10.92 -8.07 12.88
CA LEU A 21 -9.57 -7.63 13.25
C LEU A 21 -8.81 -7.03 12.06
N ARG A 22 -9.02 -7.59 10.87
CA ARG A 22 -8.39 -7.06 9.66
C ARG A 22 -9.00 -5.73 9.23
N ALA A 23 -10.32 -5.61 9.32
CA ALA A 23 -11.03 -4.36 9.03
C ALA A 23 -10.61 -3.25 10.01
N ALA A 24 -10.52 -3.57 11.30
CA ALA A 24 -10.05 -2.65 12.34
C ALA A 24 -8.60 -2.22 12.13
N TYR A 25 -7.70 -3.14 11.74
CA TYR A 25 -6.33 -2.81 11.38
C TYR A 25 -6.26 -1.77 10.25
N PHE A 26 -6.98 -1.98 9.15
CA PHE A 26 -7.00 -1.00 8.07
C PHE A 26 -7.60 0.34 8.49
N ALA A 27 -8.65 0.34 9.33
CA ALA A 27 -9.21 1.58 9.85
C ALA A 27 -8.17 2.39 10.67
N GLN A 28 -7.40 1.72 11.53
CA GLN A 28 -6.32 2.35 12.29
C GLN A 28 -5.23 2.91 11.38
N GLU A 29 -4.81 2.14 10.36
CA GLU A 29 -3.80 2.57 9.38
C GLU A 29 -4.25 3.81 8.58
N LEU A 30 -5.54 3.89 8.24
CA LEU A 30 -6.09 5.04 7.52
C LEU A 30 -6.20 6.27 8.42
N LEU A 31 -6.72 6.11 9.64
CA LEU A 31 -6.85 7.22 10.59
C LEU A 31 -5.50 7.76 11.06
N SER A 32 -4.49 6.91 11.20
CA SER A 32 -3.13 7.36 11.55
C SER A 32 -2.45 8.13 10.42
N THR A 33 -2.74 7.78 9.17
CA THR A 33 -2.12 8.42 7.98
C THR A 33 -2.84 9.70 7.56
N PHE A 34 -4.17 9.70 7.63
CA PHE A 34 -5.05 10.76 7.10
C PHE A 34 -5.84 11.48 8.20
N SER A 35 -5.30 11.54 9.42
CA SER A 35 -5.95 12.04 10.63
C SER A 35 -6.82 13.29 10.46
N THR A 36 -6.33 14.33 9.79
CA THR A 36 -7.06 15.59 9.57
C THR A 36 -7.77 15.67 8.23
N SER A 37 -7.54 14.70 7.34
CA SER A 37 -8.08 14.67 5.98
C SER A 37 -9.33 13.78 5.86
N LEU A 38 -9.50 12.80 6.75
CA LEU A 38 -10.70 11.97 6.85
C LEU A 38 -11.60 12.45 7.98
N GLY A 39 -12.91 12.40 7.75
CA GLY A 39 -13.90 12.70 8.80
C GLY A 39 -14.14 11.50 9.70
N GLU A 40 -14.21 10.31 9.11
CA GLU A 40 -14.45 9.06 9.82
C GLU A 40 -14.04 7.84 8.99
N VAL A 41 -13.84 6.73 9.70
CA VAL A 41 -13.79 5.39 9.11
C VAL A 41 -14.84 4.53 9.78
N SER A 42 -15.81 4.08 9.01
CA SER A 42 -16.93 3.25 9.46
C SER A 42 -16.66 1.77 9.17
N LEU A 43 -16.88 0.91 10.17
CA LEU A 43 -16.82 -0.54 10.00
C LEU A 43 -18.25 -1.07 9.85
N LEU A 44 -18.57 -1.66 8.70
CA LEU A 44 -19.91 -2.14 8.37
C LEU A 44 -19.95 -3.68 8.40
N PRO A 45 -20.60 -4.29 9.41
CA PRO A 45 -20.76 -5.73 9.48
C PRO A 45 -21.62 -6.25 8.32
N ALA A 46 -21.19 -7.33 7.68
CA ALA A 46 -21.90 -8.00 6.60
C ALA A 46 -21.66 -9.52 6.61
N THR A 47 -22.27 -10.23 5.67
CA THR A 47 -22.14 -11.68 5.48
C THR A 47 -21.69 -12.01 4.05
N GLY A 48 -21.51 -13.29 3.71
CA GLY A 48 -21.24 -13.70 2.32
C GLY A 48 -19.80 -13.46 1.83
N GLY A 49 -18.82 -13.42 2.75
CA GLY A 49 -17.41 -13.26 2.38
C GLY A 49 -17.11 -11.94 1.70
N VAL A 50 -17.81 -10.86 2.06
CA VAL A 50 -17.55 -9.52 1.52
C VAL A 50 -16.38 -8.88 2.26
N PHE A 51 -15.53 -8.18 1.51
CA PHE A 51 -14.56 -7.25 2.05
C PHE A 51 -14.40 -6.12 1.03
N ILE A 52 -15.08 -5.00 1.26
CA ILE A 52 -15.14 -3.86 0.35
C ILE A 52 -14.74 -2.61 1.11
N VAL A 53 -13.85 -1.82 0.52
CA VAL A 53 -13.46 -0.51 1.03
C VAL A 53 -13.97 0.54 0.06
N GLU A 54 -14.76 1.47 0.54
CA GLU A 54 -15.36 2.55 -0.24
C GLU A 54 -15.15 3.90 0.44
N ILE A 55 -15.11 4.96 -0.35
CA ILE A 55 -14.97 6.34 0.14
C ILE A 55 -16.11 7.19 -0.41
N HIS A 56 -16.74 7.94 0.49
CA HIS A 56 -17.74 8.93 0.18
C HIS A 56 -17.09 10.31 0.33
N HIS A 57 -17.04 11.08 -0.73
CA HIS A 57 -16.43 12.40 -0.73
C HIS A 57 -17.25 13.37 -1.58
N GLN A 58 -17.01 14.67 -1.40
CA GLN A 58 -17.61 15.67 -2.28
C GLN A 58 -16.81 15.76 -3.58
N ASN A 59 -17.49 15.95 -4.71
CA ASN A 59 -16.86 16.30 -5.96
C ASN A 59 -17.42 17.64 -6.48
N PRO A 60 -16.61 18.71 -6.55
CA PRO A 60 -17.08 20.02 -7.01
C PRO A 60 -17.54 20.03 -8.48
N ALA A 61 -17.19 19.00 -9.27
CA ALA A 61 -17.67 18.85 -10.64
C ALA A 61 -19.09 18.24 -10.73
N SER A 62 -19.63 17.68 -9.65
CA SER A 62 -20.96 17.03 -9.62
C SER A 62 -21.94 17.79 -8.73
N ILE A 63 -21.99 19.12 -8.87
CA ILE A 63 -23.00 19.95 -8.20
C ILE A 63 -24.34 19.67 -8.87
N SER A 64 -25.19 18.89 -8.22
CA SER A 64 -26.61 18.78 -8.53
C SER A 64 -27.32 20.08 -8.15
N GLU A 65 -28.43 20.38 -8.83
CA GLU A 65 -29.29 21.55 -8.54
C GLU A 65 -29.83 21.59 -7.09
N ASP A 66 -29.71 20.49 -6.33
CA ASP A 66 -30.09 20.41 -4.90
C ASP A 66 -28.95 20.70 -3.91
N GLY A 67 -27.73 20.98 -4.38
CA GLY A 67 -26.58 21.30 -3.54
C GLY A 67 -25.88 20.11 -2.85
N SER A 68 -26.26 18.87 -3.14
CA SER A 68 -25.65 17.66 -2.56
C SER A 68 -24.74 16.92 -3.56
N ALA A 69 -23.46 17.29 -3.57
CA ALA A 69 -22.45 16.74 -4.49
C ALA A 69 -21.67 15.53 -3.90
N THR A 70 -22.35 14.54 -3.31
CA THR A 70 -21.68 13.37 -2.72
C THR A 70 -21.44 12.28 -3.76
N VAL A 71 -20.17 11.93 -3.98
CA VAL A 71 -19.73 10.83 -4.85
C VAL A 71 -19.23 9.66 -3.99
N LYS A 72 -19.58 8.45 -4.42
CA LYS A 72 -19.12 7.20 -3.82
C LYS A 72 -18.15 6.52 -4.78
N THR A 73 -16.96 6.20 -4.28
CA THR A 73 -15.89 5.55 -5.03
C THR A 73 -15.48 4.26 -4.32
N VAL A 74 -15.43 3.14 -5.02
CA VAL A 74 -14.92 1.87 -4.48
C VAL A 74 -13.40 1.87 -4.59
N LEU A 75 -12.72 1.74 -3.46
CA LEU A 75 -11.27 1.72 -3.37
C LEU A 75 -10.72 0.30 -3.45
N TRP A 76 -11.46 -0.69 -2.95
CA TRP A 76 -11.06 -2.10 -2.99
C TRP A 76 -12.27 -3.02 -2.91
N ASP A 77 -12.29 -4.08 -3.72
CA ASP A 77 -13.23 -5.20 -3.59
C ASP A 77 -12.47 -6.52 -3.64
N ARG A 78 -12.60 -7.32 -2.58
CA ARG A 78 -11.97 -8.64 -2.49
C ARG A 78 -12.21 -9.55 -3.69
N LYS A 79 -13.40 -9.50 -4.28
CA LYS A 79 -13.76 -10.35 -5.42
C LYS A 79 -13.10 -9.88 -6.72
N ILE A 80 -12.91 -8.57 -6.87
CA ILE A 80 -12.41 -7.94 -8.10
C ILE A 80 -10.88 -7.82 -8.04
N ASP A 81 -10.35 -7.25 -6.96
CA ASP A 81 -8.93 -7.00 -6.76
C ASP A 81 -8.14 -8.23 -6.25
N GLY A 82 -8.83 -9.34 -5.94
CA GLY A 82 -8.20 -10.61 -5.63
C GLY A 82 -7.59 -10.68 -4.22
N GLY A 83 -8.44 -10.67 -3.19
CA GLY A 83 -8.01 -10.84 -1.79
C GLY A 83 -8.06 -9.56 -0.98
N PHE A 84 -7.15 -9.41 -0.02
CA PHE A 84 -7.10 -8.24 0.86
C PHE A 84 -6.08 -7.21 0.34
N PRO A 85 -6.35 -5.91 0.52
CA PRO A 85 -5.41 -4.89 0.11
C PRO A 85 -4.12 -4.98 0.93
N GLU A 86 -3.00 -4.59 0.32
CA GLU A 86 -1.83 -4.20 1.11
C GLU A 86 -2.03 -2.80 1.69
N THR A 87 -1.48 -2.57 2.88
CA THR A 87 -1.59 -1.28 3.58
C THR A 87 -1.11 -0.11 2.73
N LYS A 88 -0.02 -0.29 1.97
CA LYS A 88 0.54 0.74 1.09
C LYS A 88 -0.40 1.07 -0.06
N GLU A 89 -0.93 0.04 -0.71
CA GLU A 89 -1.84 0.19 -1.84
C GLU A 89 -3.14 0.87 -1.43
N LEU A 90 -3.72 0.47 -0.29
CA LEU A 90 -4.93 1.11 0.22
C LEU A 90 -4.72 2.60 0.52
N LYS A 91 -3.58 2.95 1.14
CA LYS A 91 -3.24 4.36 1.42
C LYS A 91 -3.06 5.16 0.12
N LYS A 92 -2.42 4.59 -0.91
CA LYS A 92 -2.30 5.22 -2.23
C LYS A 92 -3.66 5.52 -2.85
N ARG A 93 -4.53 4.51 -2.92
CA ARG A 93 -5.88 4.67 -3.50
C ARG A 93 -6.72 5.71 -2.75
N VAL A 94 -6.63 5.75 -1.41
CA VAL A 94 -7.29 6.79 -0.60
C VAL A 94 -6.73 8.18 -0.95
N ARG A 95 -5.40 8.33 -0.97
CA ARG A 95 -4.75 9.59 -1.34
C ARG A 95 -5.17 10.06 -2.73
N ASP A 96 -5.18 9.17 -3.72
CA ASP A 96 -5.54 9.53 -5.10
C ASP A 96 -6.94 10.14 -5.22
N VAL A 97 -7.84 9.77 -4.30
CA VAL A 97 -9.20 10.33 -4.25
C VAL A 97 -9.28 11.64 -3.45
N ILE A 98 -8.59 11.75 -2.31
CA ILE A 98 -8.72 12.93 -1.42
C ILE A 98 -7.79 14.08 -1.79
N ASP A 99 -6.55 13.77 -2.15
CA ASP A 99 -5.49 14.74 -2.42
C ASP A 99 -4.37 14.07 -3.23
N PRO A 100 -4.49 13.98 -4.57
CA PRO A 100 -3.50 13.34 -5.42
C PRO A 100 -2.14 14.03 -5.42
N SER A 101 -2.05 15.26 -4.89
CA SER A 101 -0.79 16.02 -4.83
C SER A 101 0.04 15.73 -3.58
N ARG A 102 -0.54 15.07 -2.57
CA ARG A 102 0.13 14.76 -1.31
C ARG A 102 1.11 13.60 -1.46
N ASP A 103 2.36 13.85 -1.11
CA ASP A 103 3.38 12.80 -1.02
C ASP A 103 3.23 11.99 0.29
N LEU A 104 3.12 10.67 0.18
CA LEU A 104 3.09 9.73 1.31
C LEU A 104 4.47 9.13 1.61
N GLY A 105 5.53 9.63 0.98
CA GLY A 105 6.92 9.24 1.22
C GLY A 105 7.19 7.77 0.91
N HIS A 106 7.53 6.98 1.94
CA HIS A 106 7.86 5.56 1.80
C HIS A 106 6.71 4.69 1.28
N VAL A 107 5.48 5.18 1.36
CA VAL A 107 4.31 4.50 0.80
C VAL A 107 4.36 4.58 -0.74
N ASP A 108 4.69 5.74 -1.29
CA ASP A 108 4.73 5.96 -2.74
C ASP A 108 5.88 5.25 -3.43
N GLY A 109 6.99 5.10 -2.69
CA GLY A 109 8.18 4.42 -3.15
C GLY A 109 8.94 5.28 -4.17
N LYS A 110 10.26 5.06 -4.25
CA LYS A 110 11.04 5.64 -5.35
C LYS A 110 10.52 4.99 -6.63
N LYS A 111 9.94 5.76 -7.55
CA LYS A 111 9.73 5.30 -8.93
C LYS A 111 11.07 4.73 -9.39
N LYS A 112 11.19 3.41 -9.53
CA LYS A 112 12.33 2.86 -10.27
C LYS A 112 12.18 3.47 -11.67
N PRO A 113 13.16 4.22 -12.19
CA PRO A 113 13.12 4.55 -13.60
C PRO A 113 13.08 3.19 -14.31
N SER A 114 11.99 2.94 -15.03
CA SER A 114 11.89 1.81 -15.92
C SER A 114 13.08 1.92 -16.87
N THR A 115 14.08 1.05 -16.67
CA THR A 115 15.20 0.88 -17.58
C THR A 115 14.60 0.60 -18.95
N GLU A 116 14.67 1.59 -19.85
CA GLU A 116 14.42 1.37 -21.27
C GLU A 116 15.43 0.32 -21.73
N ILE A 117 14.94 -0.90 -21.98
CA ILE A 117 15.70 -1.92 -22.69
C ILE A 117 15.72 -1.45 -24.14
N VAL A 118 16.73 -0.67 -24.49
CA VAL A 118 17.07 -0.40 -25.88
C VAL A 118 17.65 -1.69 -26.45
N LEU A 119 16.84 -2.32 -27.30
CA LEU A 119 17.22 -3.45 -28.13
C LEU A 119 18.32 -3.00 -29.12
N SER A 120 19.56 -3.42 -28.90
CA SER A 120 20.60 -3.36 -29.93
C SER A 120 21.00 -4.78 -30.35
N SER A 121 20.63 -5.08 -31.58
CA SER A 121 20.82 -6.33 -32.29
C SER A 121 22.28 -6.57 -32.67
N VAL A 122 22.76 -7.78 -32.37
CA VAL A 122 23.58 -8.70 -33.21
C VAL A 122 24.71 -8.11 -34.08
N VAL A 123 25.96 -8.52 -33.81
CA VAL A 123 26.87 -9.16 -34.80
C VAL A 123 27.76 -10.21 -34.10
N ARG A 124 27.85 -11.40 -34.70
CA ARG A 124 28.74 -12.54 -34.39
C ARG A 124 30.07 -12.38 -35.15
N GLU A 125 31.17 -12.81 -34.54
CA GLU A 125 32.38 -13.44 -35.13
C GLU A 125 33.47 -13.46 -34.04
N THR A 126 34.39 -14.40 -33.84
CA THR A 126 34.64 -15.80 -34.21
C THR A 126 35.76 -16.26 -33.26
N ASN A 127 35.93 -17.58 -33.13
CA ASN A 127 36.92 -18.30 -32.31
C ASN A 127 38.34 -17.72 -32.25
N GLU A 128 38.99 -17.91 -31.09
CA GLU A 128 40.36 -18.47 -31.03
C GLU A 128 40.65 -19.07 -29.63
N THR A 129 41.48 -20.12 -29.62
CA THR A 129 41.64 -21.14 -28.57
C THR A 129 43.05 -21.06 -27.94
N GLN A 130 43.20 -21.70 -26.77
CA GLN A 130 44.43 -22.10 -26.03
C GLN A 130 44.84 -21.13 -24.91
N GLY A 131 44.71 -21.50 -23.64
CA GLY A 131 45.70 -22.25 -22.82
C GLY A 131 46.29 -21.23 -21.82
N GLU A 132 46.64 -21.45 -20.55
CA GLU A 132 47.00 -22.63 -19.77
C GLU A 132 47.15 -22.17 -18.29
N GLN A 133 46.77 -23.04 -17.35
CA GLN A 133 47.30 -23.25 -15.98
C GLN A 133 47.28 -22.21 -14.82
N ALA A 134 46.80 -22.75 -13.68
CA ALA A 134 47.44 -22.82 -12.35
C ALA A 134 46.98 -21.91 -11.19
N GLY A 135 46.80 -22.56 -10.02
CA GLY A 135 46.86 -21.98 -8.66
C GLY A 135 45.52 -21.90 -7.92
N GLN A 136 45.04 -22.96 -7.24
CA GLN A 136 45.27 -23.31 -5.82
C GLN A 136 45.05 -22.19 -4.78
N ALA A 137 44.15 -22.49 -3.82
CA ALA A 137 44.13 -22.16 -2.37
C ALA A 137 42.75 -21.64 -1.93
N GLN A 138 41.87 -22.44 -1.30
CA GLN A 138 41.83 -22.78 0.13
C GLN A 138 41.98 -21.58 1.08
N GLN A 139 40.90 -21.23 1.80
CA GLN A 139 40.81 -21.13 3.28
C GLN A 139 39.59 -20.29 3.68
N THR A 140 38.52 -20.95 4.14
CA THR A 140 38.12 -21.12 5.55
C THR A 140 37.65 -19.84 6.25
N ASN A 141 36.38 -19.85 6.64
CA ASN A 141 35.79 -19.02 7.68
C ASN A 141 36.62 -19.07 8.98
N PRO A 142 36.45 -18.07 9.85
CA PRO A 142 35.86 -18.42 11.13
C PRO A 142 34.71 -17.49 11.56
N ALA A 143 33.73 -18.11 12.19
CA ALA A 143 32.74 -17.45 13.01
C ALA A 143 33.38 -16.86 14.28
N CYS A 144 32.83 -15.76 14.78
CA CYS A 144 32.91 -15.44 16.21
C CYS A 144 31.63 -14.72 16.65
N ALA A 145 31.18 -15.09 17.84
CA ALA A 145 29.83 -14.99 18.38
C ALA A 145 29.53 -13.61 19.04
N PRO A 146 28.34 -13.39 19.61
CA PRO A 146 27.75 -12.08 19.89
C PRO A 146 28.24 -11.47 21.21
N LYS A 147 28.01 -10.16 21.39
CA LYS A 147 28.05 -9.52 22.70
C LYS A 147 26.73 -8.81 23.02
N ASP A 148 26.19 -9.23 24.15
CA ASP A 148 25.11 -8.64 24.94
C ASP A 148 25.39 -7.18 25.35
N GLY A 149 24.31 -6.51 25.78
CA GLY A 149 24.37 -5.31 26.62
C GLY A 149 23.42 -4.22 26.12
N SER A 150 22.12 -4.34 26.40
CA SER A 150 21.47 -3.77 27.58
C SER A 150 20.98 -2.33 27.38
N ASN A 151 19.66 -2.19 27.57
CA ASN A 151 18.96 -1.04 28.13
C ASN A 151 18.69 0.17 27.21
N VAL A 152 17.53 0.16 26.57
CA VAL A 152 16.73 1.39 26.38
C VAL A 152 15.28 1.05 26.71
N ALA A 153 14.86 1.42 27.92
CA ALA A 153 13.47 1.50 28.28
C ALA A 153 12.81 2.57 27.39
N CYS A 154 11.76 2.17 26.67
CA CYS A 154 10.90 3.08 25.93
C CYS A 154 9.92 3.73 26.91
N GLU A 155 10.09 5.03 27.15
CA GLU A 155 9.07 5.90 27.73
C GLU A 155 8.83 7.02 26.71
N ASP A 156 7.63 7.04 26.12
CA ASP A 156 6.73 8.21 26.02
C ASP A 156 5.51 7.86 25.14
N CYS A 157 4.33 8.31 25.61
CA CYS A 157 3.01 8.14 25.00
C CYS A 157 2.76 9.14 23.87
#